data_AF-X0X4X2-F1
#
_entry.id   AF-X0X4X2-F1
#
_cell.length_a   1.000
_cell.length_b   1.000
_cell.length_c   1.000
_cell.angle_alpha   90.00
_cell.angle_beta   90.00
_cell.angle_gamma   90.00
#
_symmetry.space_group_name_H-M   'P 1'
#
loop_
_entity.id
_entity.type
_entity.pdbx_description
1 polymer ?
#
loop_
_entity_poly.entity_id
_entity_poly.type
_entity_poly.pdbx_seq_one_letter_code
_entity_poly.pdbx_strand_id
1 'polypeptide(L)'
;EDTDEIGSSASLTFDGTTFECDKAAIFNNSEADVDFRVGALGITYAFVVDGATGRVGIGISPSGCFHIAEGGAYNYIYYDTYSDGGHYSLMRMRRSHHDAVGTLVATVNNDILGRLEFHGVRAGAGAFGSGASVNVVQQGVAGAIYIPARMHLETTDGTNINTNQLVLNPTGNVGIGTLTFQGAAVGCLAIANGTEPGAATADQIYLYSKDSVGAGGATLGIYTESPVDANAWAADAALHIWVKGIEYRLGLDTV
;
A
#
# COMPACT_ATOMS: atom_id res chain seq x y z
N GLU A 1 -44.97 46.16 -3.32
CA GLU A 1 -43.94 45.27 -2.78
C GLU A 1 -43.73 44.21 -3.83
N ASP A 2 -42.82 44.44 -4.76
CA ASP A 2 -42.42 43.40 -5.70
C ASP A 2 -41.51 42.46 -4.91
N THR A 3 -42.05 41.28 -4.59
CA THR A 3 -41.23 40.17 -4.17
C THR A 3 -40.55 39.65 -5.42
N ASP A 4 -39.36 40.18 -5.72
CA ASP A 4 -38.38 39.62 -6.66
C ASP A 4 -37.85 38.27 -6.14
N GLU A 5 -38.74 37.40 -5.68
CA GLU A 5 -38.47 36.07 -5.18
C GLU A 5 -38.88 35.06 -6.24
N ILE A 6 -37.89 34.29 -6.69
CA ILE A 6 -38.12 33.14 -7.56
C ILE A 6 -38.79 32.06 -6.69
N GLY A 7 -40.06 31.78 -6.96
CA GLY A 7 -40.84 30.78 -6.22
C GLY A 7 -40.27 29.37 -6.33
N SER A 8 -40.66 28.48 -5.40
CA SER A 8 -40.09 27.13 -5.20
C SER A 8 -40.20 26.16 -6.38
N SER A 9 -40.87 26.53 -7.47
CA SER A 9 -41.02 25.74 -8.69
C SER A 9 -40.44 26.41 -9.94
N ALA A 10 -39.77 27.57 -9.79
CA ALA A 10 -39.22 28.30 -10.92
C ALA A 10 -37.77 27.87 -11.18
N SER A 11 -37.48 27.47 -12.42
CA SER A 11 -36.12 27.26 -12.90
C SER A 11 -35.48 28.62 -13.19
N LEU A 12 -34.42 28.97 -12.49
CA LEU A 12 -33.60 30.13 -12.84
C LEU A 12 -32.67 29.75 -14.00
N THR A 13 -32.90 30.35 -15.17
CA THR A 13 -31.95 30.30 -16.29
C THR A 13 -31.29 31.66 -16.39
N PHE A 14 -29.99 31.73 -16.12
CA PHE A 14 -29.19 32.94 -16.25
C PHE A 14 -28.33 32.86 -17.51
N ASP A 15 -28.51 33.80 -18.43
CA ASP A 15 -27.83 33.87 -19.73
C ASP A 15 -26.64 34.85 -19.75
N GLY A 16 -26.39 35.54 -18.65
CA GLY A 16 -25.30 36.49 -18.49
C GLY A 16 -23.95 35.82 -18.17
N THR A 17 -22.90 36.64 -18.11
CA THR A 17 -21.50 36.18 -17.91
C THR A 17 -21.16 35.87 -16.45
N THR A 18 -21.86 36.48 -15.49
CA THR A 18 -21.57 36.37 -14.04
C THR A 18 -22.86 36.35 -13.22
N PHE A 19 -22.98 35.41 -12.28
CA PHE A 19 -24.04 35.39 -11.28
C PHE A 19 -23.45 35.89 -9.95
N GLU A 20 -23.91 37.04 -9.47
CA GLU A 20 -23.46 37.67 -8.22
C GLU A 20 -24.52 37.53 -7.13
N CYS A 21 -24.09 37.19 -5.91
CA CYS A 21 -24.94 37.16 -4.72
C CYS A 21 -24.22 37.90 -3.60
N ASP A 22 -24.77 39.04 -3.18
CA ASP A 22 -24.15 39.94 -2.19
C ASP A 22 -24.18 39.38 -0.74
N LYS A 23 -24.84 38.22 -0.53
CA LYS A 23 -25.03 37.58 0.79
C LYS A 23 -24.85 36.05 0.68
N ALA A 24 -25.32 35.29 1.67
CA ALA A 24 -25.19 33.84 1.68
C ALA A 24 -25.98 33.19 0.55
N ALA A 25 -25.28 32.45 -0.32
CA ALA A 25 -25.90 31.50 -1.23
C ALA A 25 -25.96 30.13 -0.54
N ILE A 26 -27.15 29.55 -0.47
CA ILE A 26 -27.39 28.24 0.11
C ILE A 26 -27.93 27.34 -0.99
N PHE A 27 -27.18 26.30 -1.33
CA PHE A 27 -27.56 25.30 -2.32
C PHE A 27 -28.01 24.03 -1.59
N ASN A 28 -29.21 23.55 -1.93
CA ASN A 28 -29.73 22.27 -1.45
C ASN A 28 -29.70 22.05 0.09
N ASN A 29 -30.09 23.05 0.88
CA ASN A 29 -30.17 22.93 2.35
C ASN A 29 -31.43 22.23 2.87
N SER A 30 -32.34 21.84 1.98
CA SER A 30 -33.45 20.96 2.34
C SER A 30 -33.03 19.50 2.51
N GLU A 31 -31.74 19.18 2.31
CA GLU A 31 -31.22 17.81 2.27
C GLU A 31 -31.92 16.95 1.21
N ALA A 32 -32.40 17.58 0.13
CA ALA A 32 -32.97 16.84 -0.98
C ALA A 32 -31.85 16.13 -1.74
N ASP A 33 -32.16 15.03 -2.43
CA ASP A 33 -31.22 14.38 -3.33
C ASP A 33 -31.05 15.24 -4.61
N VAL A 34 -30.26 16.30 -4.48
CA VAL A 34 -29.94 17.24 -5.56
C VAL A 34 -28.44 17.45 -5.59
N ASP A 35 -27.83 17.07 -6.71
CA ASP A 35 -26.40 17.26 -6.92
C ASP A 35 -26.05 18.74 -7.09
N PHE A 36 -24.86 19.11 -6.62
CA PHE A 36 -24.18 20.31 -7.08
C PHE A 36 -23.12 19.93 -8.12
N ARG A 37 -23.24 20.47 -9.34
CA ARG A 37 -22.35 20.13 -10.46
C ARG A 37 -21.76 21.38 -11.08
N VAL A 38 -20.44 21.36 -11.26
CA VAL A 38 -19.71 22.32 -12.09
C VAL A 38 -19.29 21.59 -13.35
N GLY A 39 -19.79 22.06 -14.49
CA GLY A 39 -19.41 21.56 -15.81
C GLY A 39 -18.21 22.30 -16.37
N ALA A 40 -17.43 21.64 -17.22
CA ALA A 40 -16.45 22.26 -18.09
C ALA A 40 -16.63 21.75 -19.53
N LEU A 41 -16.06 22.44 -20.52
CA LEU A 41 -16.20 22.04 -21.92
C LEU A 41 -15.72 20.58 -22.12
N GLY A 42 -16.64 19.70 -22.53
CA GLY A 42 -16.34 18.29 -22.76
C GLY A 42 -16.24 17.42 -21.50
N ILE A 43 -16.53 17.95 -20.31
CA ILE A 43 -16.43 17.22 -19.03
C ILE A 43 -17.73 17.34 -18.25
N THR A 44 -18.45 16.23 -18.13
CA THR A 44 -19.74 16.14 -17.39
C THR A 44 -19.60 16.36 -15.89
N TYR A 45 -18.46 15.98 -15.30
CA TYR A 45 -18.19 16.05 -13.86
C TYR A 45 -16.85 16.73 -13.56
N ALA A 46 -16.66 17.99 -13.97
CA ALA A 46 -15.41 18.68 -13.63
C ALA A 46 -15.24 18.79 -12.10
N PHE A 47 -16.33 19.11 -11.40
CA PHE A 47 -16.47 18.94 -9.95
C PHE A 47 -17.93 18.60 -9.62
N VAL A 48 -18.15 17.60 -8.77
CA VAL A 48 -19.50 17.21 -8.32
C VAL A 48 -19.53 16.92 -6.82
N VAL A 49 -20.58 17.42 -6.17
CA VAL A 49 -21.05 16.92 -4.87
C VAL A 49 -22.35 16.16 -5.15
N ASP A 50 -22.31 14.85 -4.88
CA ASP A 50 -23.43 13.94 -5.06
C ASP A 50 -24.44 14.12 -3.91
N GLY A 51 -25.66 14.54 -4.22
CA GLY A 51 -26.70 14.87 -3.24
C GLY A 51 -27.23 13.65 -2.49
N ALA A 52 -27.25 12.48 -3.14
CA ALA A 52 -27.73 11.24 -2.55
C ALA A 52 -26.77 10.69 -1.50
N THR A 53 -25.47 10.80 -1.76
CA THR A 53 -24.43 10.10 -0.99
C THR A 53 -23.49 11.04 -0.22
N GLY A 54 -23.54 12.35 -0.48
CA GLY A 54 -22.66 13.35 0.13
C GLY A 54 -21.19 13.23 -0.30
N ARG A 55 -20.92 12.55 -1.41
CA ARG A 55 -19.55 12.26 -1.89
C ARG A 55 -19.07 13.31 -2.87
N VAL A 56 -17.75 13.48 -2.94
CA VAL A 56 -17.11 14.45 -3.84
C VAL A 56 -16.37 13.74 -4.97
N GLY A 57 -16.67 14.12 -6.21
CA GLY A 57 -16.03 13.62 -7.42
C GLY A 57 -15.33 14.72 -8.21
N ILE A 58 -14.16 14.40 -8.77
CA ILE A 58 -13.43 15.22 -9.75
C ILE A 58 -13.17 14.35 -10.99
N GLY A 59 -13.74 14.74 -12.12
CA GLY A 59 -13.68 14.00 -13.38
C GLY A 59 -14.60 12.76 -13.45
N ILE A 60 -15.37 12.46 -12.39
CA ILE A 60 -16.12 11.21 -12.27
C ILE A 60 -17.29 11.31 -11.28
N SER A 61 -18.27 10.40 -11.39
CA SER A 61 -19.24 10.14 -10.32
C SER A 61 -18.57 9.36 -9.17
N PRO A 62 -18.63 9.84 -7.92
CA PRO A 62 -17.78 9.31 -6.86
C PRO A 62 -18.28 7.99 -6.25
N SER A 63 -17.40 6.98 -6.22
CA SER A 63 -17.66 5.69 -5.55
C SER A 63 -17.22 5.66 -4.08
N GLY A 64 -16.38 6.62 -3.66
CA GLY A 64 -15.93 6.81 -2.28
C GLY A 64 -16.10 8.27 -1.85
N CYS A 65 -15.78 8.60 -0.59
CA CYS A 65 -15.98 9.96 -0.05
C CYS A 65 -15.31 11.04 -0.92
N PHE A 66 -14.12 10.75 -1.46
CA PHE A 66 -13.41 11.58 -2.42
C PHE A 66 -12.87 10.69 -3.54
N HIS A 67 -13.24 10.99 -4.79
CA HIS A 67 -12.87 10.19 -5.97
C HIS A 67 -12.38 11.10 -7.10
N ILE A 68 -11.17 10.86 -7.58
CA ILE A 68 -10.59 11.57 -8.71
C ILE A 68 -10.35 10.55 -9.83
N ALA A 69 -10.75 10.89 -11.06
CA ALA A 69 -10.38 10.13 -12.24
C ALA A 69 -9.95 11.05 -13.37
N GLU A 70 -9.10 10.52 -14.26
CA GLU A 70 -8.63 11.18 -15.47
C GLU A 70 -8.72 10.20 -16.65
N GLY A 71 -9.09 10.69 -17.82
CA GLY A 71 -9.30 9.88 -19.02
C GLY A 71 -8.18 10.06 -20.03
N GLY A 72 -7.39 9.01 -20.28
CA GLY A 72 -6.35 9.05 -21.33
C GLY A 72 -5.10 9.87 -20.96
N ALA A 73 -4.91 10.21 -19.69
CA ALA A 73 -3.72 10.91 -19.17
C ALA A 73 -3.34 10.42 -17.76
N TYR A 74 -2.30 10.99 -17.16
CA TYR A 74 -1.89 10.72 -15.79
C TYR A 74 -2.79 11.45 -14.79
N ASN A 75 -3.15 10.78 -13.70
CA ASN A 75 -3.83 11.39 -12.56
C ASN A 75 -2.81 11.73 -11.46
N TYR A 76 -2.56 13.03 -11.25
CA TYR A 76 -1.62 13.51 -10.22
C TYR A 76 -2.36 14.12 -9.03
N ILE A 77 -1.83 13.89 -7.84
CA ILE A 77 -2.16 14.64 -6.62
C ILE A 77 -0.85 15.21 -6.07
N TYR A 78 -0.68 16.53 -6.14
CA TYR A 78 0.50 17.21 -5.60
C TYR A 78 0.28 17.59 -4.13
N TYR A 79 1.32 17.44 -3.31
CA TYR A 79 1.38 17.87 -1.92
C TYR A 79 2.65 18.70 -1.71
N ASP A 80 2.60 19.99 -2.03
CA ASP A 80 3.79 20.85 -1.99
C ASP A 80 3.94 21.61 -0.66
N THR A 81 5.17 21.66 -0.16
CA THR A 81 5.56 22.50 0.99
C THR A 81 6.78 23.32 0.58
N TYR A 82 6.61 24.64 0.46
CA TYR A 82 7.71 25.58 0.28
C TYR A 82 8.12 26.15 1.64
N SER A 83 9.32 25.79 2.12
CA SER A 83 9.78 26.14 3.46
C SER A 83 11.29 26.32 3.52
N ASP A 84 11.76 27.34 4.22
CA ASP A 84 13.15 27.57 4.63
C ASP A 84 13.46 27.04 6.05
N GLY A 85 12.47 26.41 6.70
CA GLY A 85 12.58 25.72 7.99
C GLY A 85 12.22 24.23 7.94
N GLY A 86 11.97 23.61 9.10
CA GLY A 86 11.74 22.16 9.27
C GLY A 86 10.32 21.65 8.96
N HIS A 87 9.63 22.20 7.96
CA HIS A 87 8.28 21.80 7.56
C HIS A 87 8.29 20.68 6.52
N TYR A 88 7.18 19.92 6.42
CA TYR A 88 7.04 18.82 5.46
C TYR A 88 5.57 18.60 5.06
N SER A 89 5.36 18.11 3.84
CA SER A 89 4.06 17.60 3.37
C SER A 89 3.76 16.25 4.02
N LEU A 90 2.49 15.98 4.36
CA LEU A 90 2.11 14.76 5.06
C LEU A 90 0.81 14.18 4.52
N MET A 91 0.86 12.90 4.15
CA MET A 91 -0.32 12.04 4.06
C MET A 91 -0.41 11.17 5.32
N ARG A 92 -1.54 11.18 6.01
CA ARG A 92 -1.72 10.45 7.27
C ARG A 92 -2.99 9.60 7.28
N MET A 93 -2.82 8.30 7.50
CA MET A 93 -3.91 7.37 7.83
C MET A 93 -3.99 7.22 9.35
N ARG A 94 -5.20 7.26 9.92
CA ARG A 94 -5.45 7.07 11.35
C ARG A 94 -6.66 6.18 11.54
N ARG A 95 -6.59 5.29 12.52
CA ARG A 95 -7.68 4.41 12.92
C ARG A 95 -7.99 4.61 14.39
N SER A 96 -9.28 4.62 14.71
CA SER A 96 -9.83 4.46 16.06
C SER A 96 -10.54 3.12 16.11
N HIS A 97 -10.55 2.46 17.26
CA HIS A 97 -11.37 1.25 17.48
C HIS A 97 -12.80 1.64 17.92
N HIS A 98 -13.41 2.60 17.22
CA HIS A 98 -14.73 3.12 17.51
C HIS A 98 -15.39 3.68 16.24
N ASP A 99 -16.70 3.46 16.09
CA ASP A 99 -17.43 3.81 14.87
C ASP A 99 -17.95 5.26 14.85
N ALA A 100 -18.11 5.88 16.03
CA ALA A 100 -18.51 7.28 16.12
C ALA A 100 -17.36 8.24 15.79
N VAL A 101 -17.51 9.03 14.73
CA VAL A 101 -16.58 10.08 14.32
C VAL A 101 -16.33 11.05 15.49
N GLY A 102 -15.06 11.33 15.78
CA GLY A 102 -14.65 12.20 16.89
C GLY A 102 -14.36 11.47 18.22
N THR A 103 -14.71 10.18 18.34
CA THR A 103 -14.39 9.37 19.52
C THR A 103 -13.14 8.53 19.31
N LEU A 104 -12.17 8.62 20.23
CA LEU A 104 -10.92 7.86 20.16
C LEU A 104 -10.92 6.71 21.15
N VAL A 105 -10.78 5.48 20.63
CA VAL A 105 -10.59 4.26 21.41
C VAL A 105 -9.32 3.57 20.91
N ALA A 106 -8.53 3.04 21.85
CA ALA A 106 -7.29 2.35 21.56
C ALA A 106 -7.51 1.18 20.58
N THR A 107 -6.68 1.11 19.54
CA THR A 107 -6.66 -0.01 18.61
C THR A 107 -6.16 -1.29 19.29
N VAL A 108 -6.63 -2.43 18.80
CA VAL A 108 -6.36 -3.75 19.39
C VAL A 108 -5.47 -4.58 18.47
N ASN A 109 -4.96 -5.70 18.99
CA ASN A 109 -4.14 -6.62 18.21
C ASN A 109 -4.85 -7.03 16.90
N ASN A 110 -4.09 -7.10 15.81
CA ASN A 110 -4.57 -7.35 14.44
C ASN A 110 -5.40 -6.24 13.79
N ASP A 111 -5.60 -5.08 14.43
CA ASP A 111 -6.19 -3.95 13.73
C ASP A 111 -5.27 -3.49 12.59
N ILE A 112 -5.84 -3.36 11.39
CA ILE A 112 -5.16 -2.75 10.25
C ILE A 112 -5.18 -1.24 10.45
N LEU A 113 -4.00 -0.64 10.64
CA LEU A 113 -3.84 0.80 10.89
C LEU A 113 -3.88 1.62 9.59
N GLY A 114 -3.49 1.00 8.47
CA GLY A 114 -3.51 1.62 7.15
C GLY A 114 -3.07 0.65 6.06
N ARG A 115 -3.44 0.98 4.81
CA ARG A 115 -3.09 0.19 3.63
C ARG A 115 -2.90 1.09 2.41
N LEU A 116 -1.90 0.78 1.60
CA LEU A 116 -1.79 1.23 0.21
C LEU A 116 -2.04 0.03 -0.71
N GLU A 117 -2.94 0.19 -1.68
CA GLU A 117 -3.32 -0.87 -2.62
C GLU A 117 -3.06 -0.46 -4.06
N PHE A 118 -2.64 -1.45 -4.87
CA PHE A 118 -2.38 -1.28 -6.28
C PHE A 118 -3.25 -2.26 -7.06
N HIS A 119 -4.13 -1.74 -7.90
CA HIS A 119 -5.14 -2.52 -8.62
C HIS A 119 -4.97 -2.42 -10.14
N GLY A 120 -5.33 -3.50 -10.83
CA GLY A 120 -5.50 -3.55 -12.29
C GLY A 120 -6.87 -4.15 -12.64
N VAL A 121 -7.28 -4.11 -13.91
CA VAL A 121 -8.55 -4.71 -14.33
C VAL A 121 -8.36 -6.21 -14.62
N ARG A 122 -9.20 -7.05 -14.01
CA ARG A 122 -9.21 -8.50 -14.21
C ARG A 122 -9.79 -8.86 -15.58
N ALA A 123 -9.19 -9.83 -16.26
CA ALA A 123 -9.73 -10.39 -17.49
C ALA A 123 -11.12 -11.00 -17.27
N GLY A 124 -12.01 -10.86 -18.25
CA GLY A 124 -13.33 -11.51 -18.26
C GLY A 124 -14.41 -10.93 -17.33
N ALA A 125 -14.06 -10.03 -16.40
CA ALA A 125 -15.01 -9.48 -15.43
C ALA A 125 -15.16 -7.94 -15.49
N GLY A 126 -14.27 -7.23 -16.20
CA GLY A 126 -14.33 -5.76 -16.27
C GLY A 126 -14.23 -5.07 -14.90
N ALA A 127 -13.65 -5.73 -13.91
CA ALA A 127 -13.59 -5.28 -12.52
C ALA A 127 -12.14 -5.14 -12.05
N PHE A 128 -11.90 -4.19 -11.15
CA PHE A 128 -10.60 -4.05 -10.51
C PHE A 128 -10.26 -5.26 -9.64
N GLY A 129 -8.98 -5.63 -9.62
CA GLY A 129 -8.40 -6.66 -8.79
C GLY A 129 -7.07 -6.19 -8.23
N SER A 130 -6.81 -6.58 -6.98
CA SER A 130 -5.55 -6.28 -6.30
C SER A 130 -4.38 -7.00 -6.98
N GLY A 131 -3.32 -6.26 -7.30
CA GLY A 131 -2.04 -6.79 -7.79
C GLY A 131 -0.96 -6.81 -6.70
N ALA A 132 -0.94 -5.79 -5.84
CA ALA A 132 -0.02 -5.70 -4.71
C ALA A 132 -0.58 -4.79 -3.60
N SER A 133 -0.06 -4.94 -2.40
CA SER A 133 -0.40 -4.06 -1.27
C SER A 133 0.74 -3.87 -0.28
N VAL A 134 0.67 -2.75 0.44
CA VAL A 134 1.48 -2.43 1.61
C VAL A 134 0.55 -2.29 2.81
N ASN A 135 0.75 -3.12 3.82
CA ASN A 135 -0.15 -3.25 4.97
C ASN A 135 0.56 -2.88 6.26
N VAL A 136 -0.07 -2.05 7.09
CA VAL A 136 0.39 -1.76 8.46
C VAL A 136 -0.64 -2.32 9.45
N VAL A 137 -0.22 -3.25 10.30
CA VAL A 137 -1.10 -3.99 11.21
C VAL A 137 -0.53 -3.98 12.62
N GLN A 138 -1.36 -3.66 13.60
CA GLN A 138 -0.98 -3.71 15.00
C GLN A 138 -0.67 -5.15 15.46
N GLN A 139 0.38 -5.29 16.24
CA GLN A 139 0.94 -6.54 16.74
C GLN A 139 1.11 -6.46 18.26
N GLY A 140 0.08 -6.87 18.99
CA GLY A 140 0.00 -6.81 20.44
C GLY A 140 -0.87 -5.65 20.94
N VAL A 141 -0.68 -5.32 22.22
CA VAL A 141 -1.45 -4.28 22.92
C VAL A 141 -0.91 -2.90 22.55
N ALA A 142 -1.80 -1.92 22.37
CA ALA A 142 -1.44 -0.52 22.17
C ALA A 142 -0.66 0.03 23.37
N GLY A 143 0.51 0.62 23.13
CA GLY A 143 1.25 1.36 24.15
C GLY A 143 0.69 2.78 24.35
N ALA A 144 1.15 3.46 25.40
CA ALA A 144 0.71 4.83 25.72
C ALA A 144 1.12 5.87 24.67
N ILE A 145 2.20 5.61 23.91
CA ILE A 145 2.75 6.53 22.91
C ILE A 145 2.91 5.82 21.56
N TYR A 146 3.46 4.60 21.59
CA TYR A 146 3.72 3.82 20.39
C TYR A 146 2.79 2.62 20.30
N ILE A 147 2.33 2.35 19.09
CA ILE A 147 1.54 1.18 18.76
C ILE A 147 2.50 0.17 18.12
N PRO A 148 2.73 -1.01 18.71
CA PRO A 148 3.56 -2.01 18.07
C PRO A 148 2.86 -2.46 16.79
N ALA A 149 3.51 -2.26 15.65
CA ALA A 149 2.91 -2.57 14.36
C ALA A 149 3.93 -3.23 13.45
N ARG A 150 3.47 -4.23 12.68
CA ARG A 150 4.21 -4.74 11.53
C ARG A 150 3.82 -3.99 10.28
N MET A 151 4.78 -3.81 9.39
CA MET A 151 4.53 -3.41 8.01
C MET A 151 4.89 -4.60 7.11
N HIS A 152 4.04 -4.96 6.16
CA HIS A 152 4.33 -6.05 5.23
C HIS A 152 3.83 -5.77 3.82
N LEU A 153 4.56 -6.32 2.86
CA LEU A 153 4.26 -6.25 1.44
C LEU A 153 3.71 -7.59 0.97
N GLU A 154 2.69 -7.51 0.14
CA GLU A 154 2.09 -8.66 -0.53
C GLU A 154 1.99 -8.37 -2.03
N THR A 155 2.31 -9.37 -2.85
CA THR A 155 2.07 -9.35 -4.29
C THR A 155 1.14 -10.49 -4.66
N THR A 156 0.65 -10.52 -5.89
CA THR A 156 -0.13 -11.64 -6.42
C THR A 156 0.51 -12.20 -7.68
N ASP A 157 0.38 -13.50 -7.91
CA ASP A 157 0.79 -14.16 -9.17
C ASP A 157 -0.35 -14.22 -10.22
N GLY A 158 -1.46 -13.51 -9.97
CA GLY A 158 -2.69 -13.58 -10.75
C GLY A 158 -3.69 -14.65 -10.27
N THR A 159 -3.27 -15.56 -9.40
CA THR A 159 -4.10 -16.62 -8.80
C THR A 159 -4.09 -16.58 -7.27
N ASN A 160 -2.91 -16.43 -6.68
CA ASN A 160 -2.64 -16.47 -5.25
C ASN A 160 -2.01 -15.17 -4.77
N ILE A 161 -2.13 -14.91 -3.47
CA ILE A 161 -1.40 -13.85 -2.79
C ILE A 161 -0.10 -14.46 -2.26
N ASN A 162 1.03 -13.81 -2.58
CA ASN A 162 2.31 -14.05 -1.94
C ASN A 162 2.29 -13.42 -0.55
N THR A 163 1.68 -14.12 0.41
CA THR A 163 1.50 -13.63 1.78
C THR A 163 2.84 -13.40 2.46
N ASN A 164 2.98 -12.30 3.20
CA ASN A 164 4.17 -11.98 4.00
C ASN A 164 5.48 -11.98 3.20
N GLN A 165 5.44 -11.59 1.92
CA GLN A 165 6.61 -11.65 1.05
C GLN A 165 7.80 -10.84 1.60
N LEU A 166 7.53 -9.66 2.15
CA LEU A 166 8.48 -8.91 2.98
C LEU A 166 7.76 -8.37 4.22
N VAL A 167 8.34 -8.59 5.38
CA VAL A 167 7.79 -8.20 6.69
C VAL A 167 8.83 -7.41 7.47
N LEU A 168 8.42 -6.26 7.98
CA LEU A 168 9.13 -5.49 9.00
C LEU A 168 8.36 -5.63 10.32
N ASN A 169 8.96 -6.29 11.31
CA ASN A 169 8.32 -6.62 12.58
C ASN A 169 8.62 -5.55 13.65
N PRO A 170 7.70 -5.25 14.59
CA PRO A 170 7.97 -4.31 15.69
C PRO A 170 9.13 -4.73 16.61
N THR A 171 9.54 -5.99 16.62
CA THR A 171 10.76 -6.45 17.33
C THR A 171 12.06 -6.13 16.58
N GLY A 172 11.99 -5.44 15.45
CA GLY A 172 13.14 -5.15 14.59
C GLY A 172 13.56 -6.30 13.67
N ASN A 173 12.85 -7.43 13.68
CA ASN A 173 13.11 -8.54 12.76
C ASN A 173 12.59 -8.24 11.34
N VAL A 174 13.27 -8.80 10.34
CA VAL A 174 12.83 -8.82 8.94
C VAL A 174 12.44 -10.24 8.55
N GLY A 175 11.27 -10.41 7.94
CA GLY A 175 10.78 -11.71 7.47
C GLY A 175 10.62 -11.76 5.95
N ILE A 176 11.01 -12.87 5.33
CA ILE A 176 10.74 -13.20 3.93
C ILE A 176 9.87 -14.46 3.93
N GLY A 177 8.61 -14.32 3.52
CA GLY A 177 7.61 -15.40 3.52
C GLY A 177 7.14 -15.82 4.93
N THR A 178 7.39 -15.02 5.97
CA THR A 178 7.05 -15.39 7.36
C THR A 178 6.73 -14.20 8.26
N LEU A 179 5.80 -14.42 9.20
CA LEU A 179 5.53 -13.54 10.35
C LEU A 179 6.06 -14.11 11.67
N THR A 180 6.51 -15.35 11.66
CA THR A 180 6.88 -16.10 12.86
C THR A 180 8.37 -15.99 13.09
N PHE A 181 8.72 -15.60 14.31
CA PHE A 181 10.10 -15.52 14.78
C PHE A 181 10.19 -16.29 16.10
N GLN A 182 11.38 -16.82 16.41
CA GLN A 182 11.63 -17.35 17.76
C GLN A 182 11.48 -16.21 18.77
N GLY A 183 10.88 -16.49 19.94
CA GLY A 183 10.41 -15.44 20.86
C GLY A 183 11.48 -14.49 21.42
N ALA A 184 12.76 -14.89 21.43
CA ALA A 184 13.89 -14.07 21.84
C ALA A 184 14.67 -13.46 20.66
N ALA A 185 14.28 -13.73 19.41
CA ALA A 185 14.93 -13.16 18.23
C ALA A 185 14.62 -11.67 18.09
N VAL A 186 15.67 -10.86 17.97
CA VAL A 186 15.61 -9.40 17.82
C VAL A 186 16.63 -8.98 16.76
N GLY A 187 16.22 -8.16 15.79
CA GLY A 187 17.10 -7.69 14.71
C GLY A 187 17.54 -8.78 13.73
N CYS A 188 16.82 -9.90 13.63
CA CYS A 188 17.17 -11.02 12.75
C CYS A 188 16.46 -10.95 11.39
N LEU A 189 17.09 -11.51 10.36
CA LEU A 189 16.44 -11.87 9.09
C LEU A 189 15.98 -13.34 9.17
N ALA A 190 14.70 -13.60 8.93
CA ALA A 190 14.14 -14.93 8.80
C ALA A 190 13.60 -15.16 7.38
N ILE A 191 13.95 -16.30 6.79
CA ILE A 191 13.45 -16.73 5.48
C ILE A 191 12.70 -18.04 5.71
N ALA A 192 11.49 -18.19 5.17
CA ALA A 192 10.72 -19.42 5.30
C ALA A 192 10.63 -20.20 3.99
N ASN A 193 10.64 -21.54 4.11
CA ASN A 193 10.22 -22.52 3.09
C ASN A 193 10.67 -22.21 1.67
N GLY A 194 11.98 -22.00 1.49
CA GLY A 194 12.55 -21.81 0.17
C GLY A 194 12.55 -23.11 -0.64
N THR A 195 12.24 -22.99 -1.92
CA THR A 195 12.39 -24.06 -2.90
C THR A 195 13.72 -23.90 -3.62
N GLU A 196 14.49 -24.98 -3.74
CA GLU A 196 15.73 -24.97 -4.50
C GLU A 196 15.48 -24.58 -5.98
N PRO A 197 16.25 -23.63 -6.54
CA PRO A 197 16.14 -23.29 -7.95
C PRO A 197 16.47 -24.48 -8.85
N GLY A 198 15.73 -24.66 -9.95
CA GLY A 198 15.97 -25.75 -10.90
C GLY A 198 17.20 -25.54 -11.79
N ALA A 199 17.70 -24.30 -11.90
CA ALA A 199 18.90 -23.93 -12.64
C ALA A 199 19.46 -22.62 -12.10
N ALA A 200 20.75 -22.36 -12.37
CA ALA A 200 21.34 -21.06 -12.14
C ALA A 200 20.77 -20.01 -13.09
N THR A 201 20.66 -18.79 -12.60
CA THR A 201 20.46 -17.60 -13.44
C THR A 201 21.76 -16.82 -13.44
N ALA A 202 22.14 -16.30 -14.62
CA ALA A 202 23.33 -15.48 -14.77
C ALA A 202 23.34 -14.31 -13.78
N ASP A 203 24.49 -14.08 -13.16
CA ASP A 203 24.76 -12.99 -12.21
C ASP A 203 23.92 -13.03 -10.93
N GLN A 204 23.44 -14.21 -10.51
CA GLN A 204 22.57 -14.35 -9.33
C GLN A 204 23.10 -15.37 -8.30
N ILE A 205 22.83 -15.05 -7.03
CA ILE A 205 22.96 -15.96 -5.90
C ILE A 205 21.60 -16.04 -5.21
N TYR A 206 21.12 -17.25 -4.96
CA TYR A 206 19.91 -17.48 -4.18
C TYR A 206 20.28 -17.86 -2.75
N LEU A 207 19.70 -17.15 -1.79
CA LEU A 207 19.74 -17.49 -0.37
C LEU A 207 18.34 -17.89 0.06
N TYR A 208 18.19 -19.07 0.65
CA TYR A 208 16.87 -19.57 1.01
C TYR A 208 16.92 -20.53 2.20
N SER A 209 15.77 -20.71 2.85
CA SER A 209 15.61 -21.70 3.91
C SER A 209 15.19 -23.03 3.28
N LYS A 210 16.12 -23.96 3.08
CA LYS A 210 15.80 -25.29 2.56
C LYS A 210 15.12 -26.09 3.66
N ASP A 211 13.84 -26.37 3.47
CA ASP A 211 13.09 -27.20 4.42
C ASP A 211 13.61 -28.63 4.36
N SER A 212 13.96 -29.18 5.52
CA SER A 212 14.41 -30.57 5.61
C SER A 212 13.17 -31.47 5.68
N VAL A 213 12.93 -32.21 4.59
CA VAL A 213 11.79 -33.13 4.49
C VAL A 213 11.72 -34.04 5.73
N GLY A 214 10.70 -33.84 6.56
CA GLY A 214 10.38 -34.71 7.69
C GLY A 214 11.08 -34.42 9.02
N ALA A 215 11.93 -33.39 9.13
CA ALA A 215 12.69 -33.12 10.37
C ALA A 215 12.27 -31.86 11.15
N GLY A 216 11.32 -31.07 10.64
CA GLY A 216 10.86 -29.83 11.30
C GLY A 216 11.95 -28.76 11.47
N GLY A 217 13.06 -28.91 10.74
CA GLY A 217 14.20 -28.01 10.75
C GLY A 217 14.51 -27.52 9.34
N ALA A 218 15.09 -26.33 9.24
CA ALA A 218 15.54 -25.75 8.00
C ALA A 218 17.07 -25.68 7.96
N THR A 219 17.64 -25.78 6.77
CA THR A 219 19.05 -25.48 6.52
C THR A 219 19.19 -24.24 5.65
N LEU A 220 20.37 -23.61 5.68
CA LEU A 220 20.69 -22.53 4.75
C LEU A 220 20.99 -23.14 3.38
N GLY A 221 20.16 -22.80 2.40
CA GLY A 221 20.44 -23.03 0.98
C GLY A 221 21.17 -21.83 0.37
N ILE A 222 22.28 -22.10 -0.30
CA ILE A 222 22.99 -21.15 -1.15
C ILE A 222 23.11 -21.79 -2.53
N TYR A 223 22.53 -21.17 -3.54
CA TYR A 223 22.61 -21.64 -4.92
C TYR A 223 23.25 -20.55 -5.77
N THR A 224 24.39 -20.85 -6.40
CA THR A 224 25.17 -19.88 -7.18
C THR A 224 25.19 -20.27 -8.65
N GLU A 225 25.37 -19.30 -9.53
CA GLU A 225 25.84 -19.58 -10.88
C GLU A 225 27.23 -20.23 -10.83
N SER A 226 27.44 -21.32 -11.57
CA SER A 226 28.76 -21.92 -11.71
C SER A 226 29.07 -22.13 -13.20
N PRO A 227 30.18 -21.61 -13.71
CA PRO A 227 30.98 -22.37 -14.65
C PRO A 227 31.83 -23.39 -13.85
N VAL A 228 31.92 -24.60 -14.39
CA VAL A 228 32.82 -25.65 -13.90
C VAL A 228 34.25 -25.20 -14.19
N ASP A 229 34.99 -24.73 -13.17
CA ASP A 229 36.44 -24.55 -13.31
C ASP A 229 37.14 -25.88 -13.02
N ALA A 230 37.50 -26.56 -14.11
CA ALA A 230 38.15 -27.84 -14.08
C ALA A 230 39.65 -27.68 -13.73
N ASN A 231 40.03 -27.78 -12.44
CA ASN A 231 41.29 -28.45 -12.04
C ASN A 231 41.46 -28.60 -10.52
N ALA A 232 41.33 -29.85 -10.06
CA ALA A 232 41.99 -30.48 -8.91
C ALA A 232 42.43 -29.56 -7.74
N TRP A 233 41.59 -29.49 -6.70
CA TRP A 233 41.91 -28.95 -5.37
C TRP A 233 42.26 -27.46 -5.32
N ALA A 234 41.89 -26.69 -6.34
CA ALA A 234 42.23 -25.28 -6.48
C ALA A 234 41.05 -24.32 -6.25
N ALA A 235 40.27 -24.52 -5.18
CA ALA A 235 39.27 -23.54 -4.68
C ALA A 235 38.04 -23.30 -5.60
N ASP A 236 37.26 -24.35 -5.87
CA ASP A 236 36.32 -24.31 -7.01
C ASP A 236 34.82 -24.32 -6.60
N ALA A 237 34.53 -24.37 -5.30
CA ALA A 237 33.24 -24.03 -4.70
C ALA A 237 33.50 -23.45 -3.30
N ALA A 238 34.32 -22.40 -3.25
CA ALA A 238 34.63 -21.75 -2.00
C ALA A 238 33.52 -20.77 -1.62
N LEU A 239 32.91 -20.96 -0.45
CA LEU A 239 32.19 -19.85 0.19
C LEU A 239 33.24 -18.90 0.78
N HIS A 240 33.26 -17.66 0.29
CA HIS A 240 34.15 -16.62 0.79
C HIS A 240 33.47 -15.89 1.96
N ILE A 241 34.14 -15.86 3.11
CA ILE A 241 33.64 -15.24 4.33
C ILE A 241 34.64 -14.19 4.78
N TRP A 242 34.24 -12.93 4.87
CA TRP A 242 35.10 -11.87 5.39
C TRP A 242 34.85 -11.65 6.87
N VAL A 243 35.90 -11.86 7.69
CA VAL A 243 35.85 -11.58 9.12
C VAL A 243 36.90 -10.53 9.44
N LYS A 244 36.43 -9.34 9.88
CA LYS A 244 37.30 -8.20 10.21
C LYS A 244 38.26 -7.81 9.07
N GLY A 245 37.78 -7.88 7.83
CA GLY A 245 38.56 -7.55 6.63
C GLY A 245 39.48 -8.67 6.12
N ILE A 246 39.50 -9.84 6.77
CA ILE A 246 40.27 -11.02 6.34
C ILE A 246 39.33 -12.00 5.63
N GLU A 247 39.73 -12.47 4.45
CA GLU A 247 39.00 -13.49 3.69
C GLU A 247 39.30 -14.89 4.25
N TYR A 248 38.24 -15.65 4.51
CA TYR A 248 38.26 -17.08 4.80
C TYR A 248 37.56 -17.81 3.66
N ARG A 249 38.07 -18.99 3.31
CA ARG A 249 37.48 -19.83 2.26
C ARG A 249 37.04 -21.14 2.88
N LEU A 250 35.76 -21.47 2.71
CA LEU A 250 35.24 -22.79 3.01
C LEU A 250 35.16 -23.58 1.71
N GLY A 251 36.09 -24.51 1.49
CA GLY A 251 36.03 -25.42 0.34
C GLY A 251 34.89 -26.42 0.55
N LEU A 252 33.94 -26.44 -0.37
CA LEU A 252 32.85 -27.41 -0.37
C LEU A 252 33.18 -28.52 -1.36
N ASP A 253 33.16 -29.77 -0.89
CA ASP A 253 33.27 -30.95 -1.75
C ASP A 253 31.89 -31.24 -2.35
N THR A 254 31.83 -31.48 -3.65
CA THR A 254 30.58 -31.86 -4.32
C THR A 254 30.27 -33.31 -3.98
N VAL A 255 29.17 -33.57 -3.27
CA VAL A 255 28.70 -34.93 -2.92
C VAL A 255 27.58 -35.36 -3.85
#